data_AF-A0A7X5F9W0-F1
#
_entry.id   AF-A0A7X5F9W0-F1
#
_cell.length_a   1.000
_cell.length_b   1.000
_cell.length_c   1.000
_cell.angle_alpha   90.00
_cell.angle_beta   90.00
_cell.angle_gamma   90.00
#
_symmetry.space_group_name_H-M   'P 1'
#
loop_
_entity.id
_entity.type
_entity.pdbx_description
1 polymer ?
#
loop_
_entity_poly.entity_id
_entity_poly.type
_entity_poly.pdbx_seq_one_letter_code
_entity_poly.pdbx_strand_id
1 'polypeptide(L)'
;MKNKKTIALLFTLCVPTLTHALSFAPDTIFLTANNKSECSAMGGTFMEWYDETYCTKEDELSVFMDVNQRHAHSEAIAYVKSNGIVSGYADGTFRPNQIVNRVELLKILVEAEYRQTPECKRAFSYTDTIPEAWYKRYVQVSSCLDIVGGYPDGSLKPDQGVSVTEASKMISNAFQFENNTKSDVWYEGFINNLAIRGALPTTIENIESALTRGQVAEIIYRLKSGKTKLATHTLTSLRLAGGTLDSSAIIPEDLDLNAELDAFMEEMGDDEMMDN
;
A
#
# COMPACT_ATOMS: atom_id res chain seq x y z
N MET A 1 -38.57 -2.42 -5.61
CA MET A 1 -38.14 -1.05 -5.24
C MET A 1 -37.17 -0.59 -6.31
N LYS A 2 -37.58 0.35 -7.16
CA LYS A 2 -36.95 0.65 -8.45
C LYS A 2 -35.81 1.67 -8.30
N ASN A 3 -34.69 1.38 -8.95
CA ASN A 3 -33.58 2.27 -9.29
C ASN A 3 -34.04 3.72 -9.54
N LYS A 4 -33.63 4.65 -8.69
CA LYS A 4 -33.57 6.07 -9.06
C LYS A 4 -32.21 6.29 -9.69
N LYS A 5 -32.22 6.45 -11.01
CA LYS A 5 -31.09 6.89 -11.82
C LYS A 5 -30.54 8.18 -11.22
N THR A 6 -29.24 8.18 -10.92
CA THR A 6 -28.43 9.38 -10.74
C THR A 6 -28.59 10.23 -11.99
N ILE A 7 -29.37 11.30 -11.88
CA ILE A 7 -29.39 12.34 -12.89
C ILE A 7 -28.17 13.18 -12.60
N ALA A 8 -27.06 12.86 -13.26
CA ALA A 8 -26.04 13.85 -13.54
C ALA A 8 -26.73 14.93 -14.38
N LEU A 9 -27.26 15.96 -13.73
CA LEU A 9 -27.57 17.19 -14.42
C LEU A 9 -26.23 17.77 -14.86
N LEU A 10 -25.82 17.43 -16.09
CA LEU A 10 -25.03 18.38 -16.88
C LEU A 10 -25.93 19.60 -17.03
N PHE A 11 -25.83 20.54 -16.10
CA PHE A 11 -26.18 21.92 -16.37
C PHE A 11 -25.13 22.42 -17.37
N THR A 12 -25.35 22.14 -18.65
CA THR A 12 -24.80 22.97 -19.71
C THR A 12 -25.56 24.29 -19.61
N LEU A 13 -25.13 25.15 -18.68
CA LEU A 13 -25.55 26.54 -18.66
C LEU A 13 -25.01 27.16 -19.96
N CYS A 14 -25.87 27.19 -20.97
CA CYS A 14 -25.70 28.00 -22.16
C CYS A 14 -25.83 29.47 -21.73
N VAL A 15 -24.76 30.03 -21.14
CA VAL A 15 -24.62 31.48 -20.95
C VAL A 15 -23.78 31.98 -22.12
N PRO A 16 -24.38 32.66 -23.12
CA PRO A 16 -23.66 33.14 -24.28
C PRO A 16 -22.99 34.46 -23.91
N THR A 17 -21.86 34.39 -23.20
CA THR A 17 -20.75 35.39 -23.13
C THR A 17 -20.04 35.20 -21.80
N LEU A 18 -18.97 34.41 -21.79
CA LEU A 18 -17.75 34.52 -20.98
C LEU A 18 -17.10 33.13 -20.91
N THR A 19 -15.96 33.00 -21.57
CA THR A 19 -15.08 31.82 -21.55
C THR A 19 -14.33 31.70 -20.22
N HIS A 20 -15.04 31.40 -19.13
CA HIS A 20 -14.43 30.90 -17.90
C HIS A 20 -15.21 29.67 -17.45
N ALA A 21 -14.70 28.48 -17.81
CA ALA A 21 -15.24 27.23 -17.32
C ALA A 21 -14.91 27.11 -15.83
N LEU A 22 -15.92 27.12 -14.97
CA LEU A 22 -15.76 26.68 -13.59
C LEU A 22 -15.52 25.17 -13.60
N SER A 23 -14.29 24.76 -13.25
CA SER A 23 -13.96 23.36 -13.03
C SER A 23 -14.25 23.00 -11.57
N PHE A 24 -15.44 22.48 -11.30
CA PHE A 24 -15.73 21.86 -10.00
C PHE A 24 -15.09 20.46 -9.95
N ALA A 25 -14.72 19.99 -8.75
CA ALA A 25 -14.32 18.60 -8.58
C ALA A 25 -15.50 17.70 -9.01
N PRO A 26 -15.25 16.55 -9.68
CA PRO A 26 -16.31 15.68 -10.21
C PRO A 26 -17.33 15.24 -9.14
N ASP A 27 -16.92 15.27 -7.87
CA ASP A 27 -17.71 14.82 -6.72
C ASP A 27 -18.38 15.99 -5.97
N THR A 28 -18.57 17.16 -6.60
CA THR A 28 -19.20 18.32 -5.95
C THR A 28 -20.73 18.22 -6.02
N ILE A 29 -21.40 18.12 -4.86
CA ILE A 29 -22.85 18.24 -4.74
C ILE A 29 -23.23 19.71 -4.61
N PHE A 30 -24.17 20.17 -5.43
CA PHE A 30 -24.84 21.46 -5.25
C PHE A 30 -26.05 21.30 -4.34
N LEU A 31 -26.03 21.99 -3.20
CA LEU A 31 -27.11 22.07 -2.24
C LEU A 31 -27.93 23.33 -2.49
N THR A 32 -29.24 23.23 -2.27
CA THR A 32 -30.13 24.39 -2.26
C THR A 32 -30.10 24.99 -0.85
N ALA A 33 -29.59 26.22 -0.71
CA ALA A 33 -29.60 26.95 0.55
C ALA A 33 -29.95 28.43 0.27
N ASN A 34 -30.82 29.01 1.10
CA ASN A 34 -31.28 30.39 0.92
C ASN A 34 -30.31 31.42 1.51
N ASN A 35 -29.40 30.98 2.39
CA ASN A 35 -28.39 31.83 3.00
C ASN A 35 -27.18 31.01 3.50
N LYS A 36 -26.12 31.72 3.88
CA LYS A 36 -24.88 31.14 4.41
C LYS A 36 -25.10 30.28 5.65
N SER A 37 -26.00 30.67 6.56
CA SER A 37 -26.28 29.90 7.78
C SER A 37 -26.92 28.55 7.47
N GLU A 38 -27.86 28.51 6.52
CA GLU A 38 -28.51 27.29 6.07
C GLU A 38 -27.49 26.37 5.39
N CYS A 39 -26.63 26.91 4.53
CA CYS A 39 -25.58 26.14 3.87
C CYS A 39 -24.61 25.51 4.89
N SER A 40 -24.13 26.29 5.87
CA SER A 40 -23.24 25.78 6.92
C SER A 40 -23.93 24.72 7.79
N ALA A 41 -25.22 24.86 8.08
CA ALA A 41 -25.98 23.88 8.86
C ALA A 41 -26.09 22.52 8.13
N MET A 42 -26.03 22.50 6.80
CA MET A 42 -26.02 21.29 5.98
C MET A 42 -24.61 20.68 5.79
N GLY A 43 -23.59 21.31 6.39
CA GLY A 43 -22.19 20.96 6.18
C GLY A 43 -21.67 21.30 4.78
N GLY A 44 -22.33 22.26 4.11
CA GLY A 44 -21.88 22.79 2.83
C GLY A 44 -20.94 23.98 3.01
N THR A 45 -20.12 24.24 2.00
CA THR A 45 -19.34 25.45 1.84
C THR A 45 -20.13 26.45 1.02
N PHE A 46 -20.41 27.61 1.61
CA PHE A 46 -21.06 28.72 0.93
C PHE A 46 -20.02 29.50 0.12
N MET A 47 -20.20 29.56 -1.19
CA MET A 47 -19.36 30.31 -2.11
C MET A 47 -20.18 31.40 -2.79
N GLU A 48 -19.59 32.59 -2.89
CA GLU A 48 -20.11 33.71 -3.66
C GLU A 48 -19.25 33.83 -4.93
N TRP A 49 -19.89 33.81 -6.10
CA TRP A 49 -19.21 34.00 -7.38
C TRP A 49 -20.06 34.88 -8.28
N TYR A 50 -19.57 36.11 -8.52
CA TYR A 50 -20.34 37.20 -9.10
C TYR A 50 -21.67 37.43 -8.35
N ASP A 51 -22.79 37.49 -9.07
CA ASP A 51 -24.15 37.72 -8.54
C ASP A 51 -24.87 36.42 -8.14
N GLU A 52 -24.19 35.27 -8.21
CA GLU A 52 -24.75 33.97 -7.84
C GLU A 52 -24.11 33.44 -6.55
N THR A 53 -24.94 32.74 -5.76
CA THR A 53 -24.50 32.08 -4.53
C THR A 53 -24.72 30.59 -4.65
N TYR A 54 -23.70 29.82 -4.29
CA TYR A 54 -23.73 28.37 -4.35
C TYR A 54 -23.45 27.80 -2.98
N CYS A 55 -24.27 26.84 -2.56
CA CYS A 55 -23.91 25.95 -1.48
C CYS A 55 -23.38 24.66 -2.09
N THR A 56 -22.11 24.37 -1.87
CA THR A 56 -21.48 23.15 -2.38
C THR A 56 -21.12 22.24 -1.23
N LYS A 57 -21.20 20.93 -1.43
CA LYS A 57 -20.71 19.94 -0.49
C LYS A 57 -19.91 18.93 -1.28
N GLU A 58 -18.71 18.61 -0.83
CA GLU A 58 -17.99 17.46 -1.36
C GLU A 58 -18.88 16.22 -1.09
N ASP A 59 -19.23 15.46 -2.13
CA ASP A 59 -19.90 14.17 -1.98
C ASP A 59 -18.94 13.27 -1.22
N GLU A 60 -19.00 13.31 0.11
CA GLU A 60 -18.28 12.42 1.00
C GLU A 60 -18.93 11.03 0.95
N LEU A 61 -19.06 10.46 -0.26
CA LEU A 61 -19.27 9.03 -0.44
C LEU A 61 -17.98 8.33 -0.01
N SER A 62 -17.79 8.28 1.31
CA SER A 62 -16.81 7.40 1.88
C SER A 62 -17.27 5.96 1.67
N VAL A 63 -16.34 5.16 1.19
CA VAL A 63 -16.51 3.73 0.99
C VAL A 63 -16.71 2.99 2.33
N PHE A 64 -16.23 3.58 3.45
CA PHE A 64 -16.34 3.03 4.80
C PHE A 64 -16.60 4.13 5.84
N MET A 65 -17.41 3.84 6.86
CA MET A 65 -17.84 4.86 7.83
C MET A 65 -16.70 5.52 8.61
N ASP A 66 -15.56 4.86 8.73
CA ASP A 66 -14.39 5.28 9.50
C ASP A 66 -13.23 5.78 8.63
N VAL A 67 -13.45 6.02 7.33
CA VAL A 67 -12.41 6.50 6.40
C VAL A 67 -12.87 7.80 5.76
N ASN A 68 -12.30 8.94 6.13
CA ASN A 68 -12.55 10.21 5.42
C ASN A 68 -11.82 10.20 4.06
N GLN A 69 -12.33 10.88 3.01
CA GLN A 69 -11.61 11.08 1.74
C GLN A 69 -10.24 11.77 1.90
N ARG A 70 -10.05 12.57 2.95
CA ARG A 70 -8.77 13.21 3.31
C ARG A 70 -7.80 12.28 4.07
N HIS A 71 -8.24 11.07 4.40
CA HIS A 71 -7.35 10.08 5.02
C HIS A 71 -6.22 9.72 4.06
N ALA A 72 -4.98 9.58 4.56
CA ALA A 72 -3.80 9.34 3.72
C ALA A 72 -3.95 8.13 2.77
N HIS A 73 -4.65 7.09 3.23
CA HIS A 73 -4.90 5.86 2.47
C HIS A 73 -6.28 5.79 1.80
N SER A 74 -7.07 6.88 1.74
CA SER A 74 -8.47 6.85 1.29
C SER A 74 -8.64 6.27 -0.12
N GLU A 75 -7.83 6.72 -1.07
CA GLU A 75 -7.85 6.25 -2.47
C GLU A 75 -7.52 4.75 -2.56
N ALA A 76 -6.47 4.32 -1.85
CA ALA A 76 -6.06 2.93 -1.81
C ALA A 76 -7.13 2.02 -1.18
N ILE A 77 -7.78 2.48 -0.11
CA ILE A 77 -8.88 1.78 0.56
C ILE A 77 -10.08 1.63 -0.38
N ALA A 78 -10.44 2.70 -1.11
CA ALA A 78 -11.48 2.65 -2.12
C ALA A 78 -11.13 1.67 -3.26
N TYR A 79 -9.86 1.62 -3.67
CA TYR A 79 -9.38 0.69 -4.69
C TYR A 79 -9.53 -0.78 -4.26
N VAL A 80 -9.01 -1.15 -3.07
CA VAL A 80 -9.07 -2.56 -2.62
C VAL A 80 -10.51 -3.03 -2.38
N LYS A 81 -11.42 -2.11 -2.01
CA LYS A 81 -12.84 -2.44 -1.88
C LYS A 81 -13.54 -2.60 -3.23
N SER A 82 -13.36 -1.65 -4.15
CA SER A 82 -13.99 -1.71 -5.49
C SER A 82 -13.51 -2.92 -6.30
N ASN A 83 -12.28 -3.37 -6.08
CA ASN A 83 -11.71 -4.57 -6.70
C ASN A 83 -12.01 -5.86 -5.94
N GLY A 84 -12.81 -5.82 -4.86
CA GLY A 84 -13.19 -7.01 -4.09
C GLY A 84 -12.06 -7.68 -3.32
N ILE A 85 -10.93 -6.99 -3.11
CA ILE A 85 -9.76 -7.50 -2.36
C ILE A 85 -10.04 -7.43 -0.85
N VAL A 86 -10.63 -6.31 -0.39
CA VAL A 86 -10.99 -6.12 1.02
C VAL A 86 -12.44 -5.68 1.14
N SER A 87 -13.25 -6.45 1.85
CA SER A 87 -14.66 -6.13 2.08
C SER A 87 -14.90 -5.16 3.24
N GLY A 88 -13.94 -5.01 4.16
CA GLY A 88 -14.13 -4.37 5.46
C GLY A 88 -14.79 -5.30 6.47
N TYR A 89 -15.18 -4.75 7.62
CA TYR A 89 -15.87 -5.46 8.69
C TYR A 89 -17.40 -5.36 8.54
N ALA A 90 -18.12 -6.26 9.20
CA ALA A 90 -19.58 -6.32 9.14
C ALA A 90 -20.27 -5.07 9.71
N ASP A 91 -19.56 -4.30 10.55
CA ASP A 91 -20.01 -3.02 11.11
C ASP A 91 -19.87 -1.84 10.14
N GLY A 92 -19.43 -2.07 8.90
CA GLY A 92 -19.25 -1.03 7.88
C GLY A 92 -17.91 -0.28 7.98
N THR A 93 -16.98 -0.73 8.83
CA THR A 93 -15.67 -0.10 9.02
C THR A 93 -14.57 -0.79 8.20
N PHE A 94 -13.50 -0.05 7.92
CA PHE A 94 -12.26 -0.56 7.32
C PHE A 94 -11.17 -0.81 8.37
N ARG A 95 -11.09 0.07 9.38
CA ARG A 95 -10.11 0.15 10.46
C ARG A 95 -8.69 0.42 9.95
N PRO A 96 -8.42 1.57 9.30
CA PRO A 96 -7.17 1.81 8.58
C PRO A 96 -5.93 1.80 9.47
N ASN A 97 -6.07 2.17 10.75
CA ASN A 97 -4.97 2.24 11.71
C ASN A 97 -4.78 0.94 12.52
N GLN A 98 -5.65 -0.06 12.33
CA GLN A 98 -5.48 -1.34 12.99
C GLN A 98 -4.32 -2.11 12.34
N ILE A 99 -3.48 -2.73 13.17
CA ILE A 99 -2.40 -3.62 12.72
C ILE A 99 -3.00 -4.82 12.00
N VAL A 100 -2.42 -5.14 10.84
CA VAL A 100 -2.76 -6.35 10.09
C VAL A 100 -2.09 -7.55 10.74
N ASN A 101 -2.85 -8.61 10.99
CA ASN A 101 -2.27 -9.87 11.41
C ASN A 101 -1.84 -10.74 10.21
N ARG A 102 -1.08 -11.79 10.48
CA ARG A 102 -0.53 -12.68 9.44
C ARG A 102 -1.61 -13.23 8.52
N VAL A 103 -2.69 -13.80 9.06
CA VAL A 103 -3.74 -14.41 8.22
C VAL A 103 -4.61 -13.40 7.47
N GLU A 104 -4.79 -12.18 8.01
CA GLU A 104 -5.42 -11.08 7.30
C GLU A 104 -4.57 -10.64 6.10
N LEU A 105 -3.25 -10.55 6.25
CA LEU A 105 -2.35 -10.25 5.14
C LEU A 105 -2.40 -11.34 4.07
N LEU A 106 -2.39 -12.63 4.45
CA LEU A 106 -2.54 -13.74 3.50
C LEU A 106 -3.85 -13.64 2.71
N LYS A 107 -4.95 -13.34 3.38
CA LYS A 107 -6.24 -13.13 2.72
C LYS A 107 -6.14 -12.02 1.69
N ILE A 108 -5.59 -10.87 2.06
CA ILE A 108 -5.44 -9.72 1.15
C ILE A 108 -4.62 -10.11 -0.08
N LEU A 109 -3.49 -10.79 0.10
CA LEU A 109 -2.61 -11.22 -1.00
C LEU A 109 -3.28 -12.23 -1.93
N VAL A 110 -3.98 -13.22 -1.38
CA VAL A 110 -4.69 -14.23 -2.17
C VAL A 110 -5.87 -13.61 -2.93
N GLU A 111 -6.63 -12.69 -2.35
CA GLU A 111 -7.71 -12.02 -3.08
C GLU A 111 -7.19 -11.04 -4.14
N ALA A 112 -5.98 -10.49 -3.96
CA ALA A 112 -5.33 -9.62 -4.93
C ALA A 112 -4.79 -10.38 -6.15
N GLU A 113 -4.06 -11.49 -5.95
CA GLU A 113 -3.32 -12.19 -7.02
C GLU A 113 -3.89 -13.56 -7.40
N TYR A 114 -4.58 -14.26 -6.48
CA TYR A 114 -4.91 -15.68 -6.60
C TYR A 114 -6.40 -15.97 -6.34
N ARG A 115 -7.29 -15.17 -6.96
CA ARG A 115 -8.75 -15.37 -6.85
C ARG A 115 -9.17 -16.79 -7.24
N GLN A 116 -8.52 -17.36 -8.25
CA GLN A 116 -8.64 -18.77 -8.58
C GLN A 116 -7.64 -19.58 -7.76
N THR A 117 -8.13 -20.61 -7.07
CA THR A 117 -7.29 -21.45 -6.23
C THR A 117 -6.39 -22.32 -7.10
N PRO A 118 -5.05 -22.25 -6.95
CA PRO A 118 -4.13 -23.12 -7.67
C PRO A 118 -4.29 -24.59 -7.23
N GLU A 119 -3.93 -25.53 -8.09
CA GLU A 119 -3.93 -26.96 -7.75
C GLU A 119 -2.81 -27.29 -6.75
N CYS A 120 -3.15 -27.35 -5.47
CA CYS A 120 -2.23 -27.71 -4.40
C CYS A 120 -2.30 -29.22 -4.14
N LYS A 121 -1.23 -29.94 -4.48
CA LYS A 121 -1.14 -31.41 -4.31
C LYS A 121 -0.95 -31.85 -2.86
N ARG A 122 -0.56 -30.93 -1.98
CA ARG A 122 -0.28 -31.18 -0.57
C ARG A 122 -1.11 -30.25 0.31
N ALA A 123 -1.67 -30.81 1.37
CA ALA A 123 -2.24 -30.03 2.46
C ALA A 123 -1.12 -29.56 3.41
N PHE A 124 -1.18 -28.29 3.79
CA PHE A 124 -0.28 -27.68 4.77
C PHE A 124 -1.00 -27.53 6.10
N SER A 125 -0.30 -27.66 7.22
CA SER A 125 -0.91 -27.52 8.55
C SER A 125 0.13 -26.99 9.52
N TYR A 126 -0.30 -26.10 10.42
CA TYR A 126 0.51 -25.54 11.49
C TYR A 126 -0.12 -25.87 12.85
N THR A 127 0.71 -25.97 13.88
CA THR A 127 0.31 -26.46 15.22
C THR A 127 -0.69 -25.55 15.93
N ASP A 128 -0.75 -24.28 15.53
CA ASP A 128 -1.57 -23.22 16.09
C ASP A 128 -2.66 -22.72 15.13
N THR A 129 -2.93 -23.46 14.05
CA THR A 129 -4.02 -23.14 13.11
C THR A 129 -5.23 -24.04 13.32
N ILE A 130 -6.42 -23.44 13.22
CA ILE A 130 -7.68 -24.18 13.33
C ILE A 130 -8.11 -24.63 11.93
N PRO A 131 -8.30 -25.95 11.68
CA PRO A 131 -8.59 -26.48 10.35
C PRO A 131 -9.85 -25.90 9.68
N GLU A 132 -10.84 -25.45 10.43
CA GLU A 132 -12.09 -24.89 9.89
C GLU A 132 -12.23 -23.37 10.10
N ALA A 133 -11.14 -22.68 10.44
CA ALA A 133 -11.17 -21.22 10.54
C ALA A 133 -11.40 -20.56 9.17
N TRP A 134 -11.93 -19.34 9.20
CA TRP A 134 -12.17 -18.52 8.00
C TRP A 134 -10.91 -18.33 7.13
N TYR A 135 -9.72 -18.43 7.74
CA TYR A 135 -8.44 -18.26 7.06
C TYR A 135 -7.87 -19.55 6.45
N LYS A 136 -8.52 -20.71 6.63
CA LYS A 136 -8.04 -22.02 6.14
C LYS A 136 -7.58 -21.96 4.69
N ARG A 137 -8.43 -21.45 3.80
CA ARG A 137 -8.15 -21.33 2.37
C ARG A 137 -6.89 -20.51 2.11
N TYR A 138 -6.77 -19.36 2.76
CA TYR A 138 -5.68 -18.42 2.53
C TYR A 138 -4.35 -19.01 3.01
N VAL A 139 -4.35 -19.69 4.15
CA VAL A 139 -3.18 -20.43 4.62
C VAL A 139 -2.77 -21.52 3.62
N GLN A 140 -3.70 -22.37 3.16
CA GLN A 140 -3.37 -23.42 2.19
C GLN A 140 -2.76 -22.87 0.90
N VAL A 141 -3.40 -21.87 0.29
CA VAL A 141 -2.94 -21.27 -0.97
C VAL A 141 -1.59 -20.61 -0.79
N SER A 142 -1.42 -19.82 0.28
CA SER A 142 -0.17 -19.11 0.53
C SER A 142 1.00 -20.03 0.87
N SER A 143 0.77 -21.12 1.62
CA SER A 143 1.82 -22.11 1.87
C SER A 143 2.20 -22.89 0.62
N CYS A 144 1.22 -23.19 -0.24
CA CYS A 144 1.43 -23.90 -1.50
C CYS A 144 2.21 -23.08 -2.54
N LEU A 145 2.08 -21.75 -2.50
CA LEU A 145 2.76 -20.81 -3.39
C LEU A 145 4.06 -20.23 -2.78
N ASP A 146 4.52 -20.77 -1.65
CA ASP A 146 5.69 -20.27 -0.92
C ASP A 146 5.60 -18.77 -0.54
N ILE A 147 4.38 -18.23 -0.43
CA ILE A 147 4.12 -16.87 0.06
C ILE A 147 4.42 -16.79 1.56
N VAL A 148 4.15 -17.86 2.28
CA VAL A 148 4.34 -17.92 3.73
C VAL A 148 4.87 -19.28 4.17
N GLY A 149 5.85 -19.25 5.07
CA GLY A 149 6.33 -20.40 5.83
C GLY A 149 5.89 -20.35 7.29
N GLY A 150 5.98 -21.49 7.96
CA GLY A 150 5.86 -21.56 9.42
C GLY A 150 7.18 -21.26 10.11
N TYR A 151 7.13 -21.11 11.43
CA TYR A 151 8.30 -20.99 12.28
C TYR A 151 8.92 -22.38 12.55
N PRO A 152 10.18 -22.44 13.03
CA PRO A 152 10.85 -23.71 13.33
C PRO A 152 10.13 -24.62 14.34
N ASP A 153 9.28 -24.03 15.19
CA ASP A 153 8.41 -24.74 16.15
C ASP A 153 7.13 -25.33 15.52
N GLY A 154 6.94 -25.16 14.20
CA GLY A 154 5.77 -25.64 13.47
C GLY A 154 4.54 -24.71 13.54
N SER A 155 4.65 -23.54 14.17
CA SER A 155 3.58 -22.55 14.26
C SER A 155 3.50 -21.64 13.02
N LEU A 156 2.34 -21.01 12.81
CA LEU A 156 2.12 -19.93 11.83
C LEU A 156 2.00 -18.56 12.51
N LYS A 157 1.54 -18.53 13.76
CA LYS A 157 1.20 -17.35 14.57
C LYS A 157 0.12 -16.48 13.90
N PRO A 158 -1.07 -17.03 13.64
CA PRO A 158 -2.06 -16.44 12.74
C PRO A 158 -2.47 -15.02 13.14
N ASP A 159 -2.64 -14.76 14.44
CA ASP A 159 -3.10 -13.47 14.98
C ASP A 159 -1.96 -12.48 15.25
N GLN A 160 -0.70 -12.86 15.03
CA GLN A 160 0.44 -11.97 15.23
C GLN A 160 0.47 -10.88 14.15
N GLY A 161 0.75 -9.64 14.56
CA GLY A 161 1.01 -8.53 13.65
C GLY A 161 2.24 -8.77 12.76
N VAL A 162 2.18 -8.33 11.51
CA VAL A 162 3.27 -8.56 10.54
C VAL A 162 4.16 -7.33 10.45
N SER A 163 5.46 -7.48 10.67
CA SER A 163 6.42 -6.40 10.48
C SER A 163 6.56 -6.00 9.00
N VAL A 164 7.13 -4.83 8.73
CA VAL A 164 7.44 -4.41 7.35
C VAL A 164 8.40 -5.39 6.67
N THR A 165 9.41 -5.93 7.37
CA THR A 165 10.34 -6.93 6.80
C THR A 165 9.61 -8.22 6.39
N GLU A 166 8.79 -8.78 7.29
CA GLU A 166 8.01 -9.99 7.01
C GLU A 166 6.99 -9.77 5.91
N ALA A 167 6.25 -8.67 5.96
CA ALA A 167 5.24 -8.33 4.96
C ALA A 167 5.88 -8.10 3.59
N SER A 168 7.05 -7.46 3.52
CA SER A 168 7.76 -7.23 2.25
C SER A 168 8.12 -8.53 1.55
N LYS A 169 8.56 -9.55 2.32
CA LYS A 169 8.82 -10.89 1.80
C LYS A 169 7.53 -11.55 1.31
N MET A 170 6.47 -11.54 2.12
CA MET A 170 5.18 -12.14 1.76
C MET A 170 4.58 -11.49 0.50
N ILE A 171 4.60 -10.16 0.41
CA ILE A 171 4.11 -9.41 -0.76
C ILE A 171 4.97 -9.73 -1.98
N SER A 172 6.30 -9.69 -1.86
CA SER A 172 7.19 -9.99 -3.00
C SER A 172 6.98 -11.41 -3.54
N ASN A 173 6.81 -12.39 -2.65
CA ASN A 173 6.54 -13.77 -3.06
C ASN A 173 5.16 -13.90 -3.73
N ALA A 174 4.12 -13.25 -3.17
CA ALA A 174 2.79 -13.26 -3.75
C ALA A 174 2.71 -12.62 -5.15
N PHE A 175 3.55 -11.61 -5.40
CA PHE A 175 3.66 -10.99 -6.72
C PHE A 175 4.76 -11.61 -7.60
N GLN A 176 5.41 -12.68 -7.14
CA GLN A 176 6.47 -13.41 -7.83
C GLN A 176 7.62 -12.51 -8.30
N PHE A 177 8.03 -11.55 -7.47
CA PHE A 177 9.18 -10.71 -7.78
C PHE A 177 10.47 -11.49 -7.63
N GLU A 178 11.32 -11.44 -8.66
CA GLU A 178 12.67 -11.99 -8.59
C GLU A 178 13.48 -11.27 -7.51
N ASN A 179 14.19 -12.03 -6.68
CA ASN A 179 15.13 -11.49 -5.72
C ASN A 179 16.54 -11.68 -6.25
N ASN A 180 17.04 -10.66 -6.97
CA ASN A 180 18.39 -10.65 -7.55
C ASN A 180 19.41 -9.95 -6.65
N THR A 181 19.02 -9.57 -5.42
CA THR A 181 19.93 -8.91 -4.47
C THR A 181 20.81 -9.96 -3.80
N LYS A 182 22.14 -9.80 -3.95
CA LYS A 182 23.12 -10.50 -3.13
C LYS A 182 23.29 -9.71 -1.82
N SER A 183 22.68 -10.21 -0.75
CA SER A 183 22.81 -9.64 0.60
C SER A 183 22.68 -10.77 1.63
N ASP A 184 23.49 -10.71 2.68
CA ASP A 184 23.41 -11.62 3.83
C ASP A 184 22.20 -11.31 4.72
N VAL A 185 21.62 -10.11 4.56
CA VAL A 185 20.43 -9.69 5.30
C VAL A 185 19.17 -10.13 4.55
N TRP A 186 18.51 -11.14 5.08
CA TRP A 186 17.42 -11.89 4.42
C TRP A 186 16.25 -11.03 3.88
N TYR A 187 15.99 -9.85 4.45
CA TYR A 187 14.85 -9.01 4.07
C TYR A 187 15.17 -7.95 3.01
N GLU A 188 16.44 -7.65 2.74
CA GLU A 188 16.83 -6.48 1.93
C GLU A 188 16.30 -6.56 0.50
N GLY A 189 16.47 -7.71 -0.16
CA GLY A 189 16.00 -7.91 -1.52
C GLY A 189 14.48 -7.73 -1.65
N PHE A 190 13.71 -8.11 -0.62
CA PHE A 190 12.26 -7.96 -0.62
C PHE A 190 11.83 -6.50 -0.41
N ILE A 191 12.47 -5.79 0.52
CA ILE A 191 12.21 -4.35 0.71
C ILE A 191 12.58 -3.58 -0.56
N ASN A 192 13.76 -3.87 -1.13
CA ASN A 192 14.22 -3.24 -2.37
C ASN A 192 13.24 -3.50 -3.52
N ASN A 193 12.71 -4.72 -3.64
CA ASN A 193 11.70 -5.06 -4.63
C ASN A 193 10.44 -4.18 -4.54
N LEU A 194 9.98 -3.87 -3.33
CA LEU A 194 8.85 -2.97 -3.13
C LEU A 194 9.25 -1.51 -3.37
N ALA A 195 10.43 -1.09 -2.88
CA ALA A 195 10.93 0.27 -3.02
C ALA A 195 11.11 0.68 -4.49
N ILE A 196 11.76 -0.15 -5.32
CA ILE A 196 11.98 0.14 -6.75
C ILE A 196 10.67 0.22 -7.55
N ARG A 197 9.60 -0.41 -7.05
CA ARG A 197 8.25 -0.35 -7.62
C ARG A 197 7.44 0.80 -7.04
N GLY A 198 8.03 1.64 -6.20
CA GLY A 198 7.36 2.76 -5.55
C GLY A 198 6.28 2.32 -4.57
N ALA A 199 6.31 1.10 -4.06
CA ALA A 199 5.20 0.49 -3.36
C ALA A 199 5.18 0.76 -1.84
N LEU A 200 6.26 1.29 -1.25
CA LEU A 200 6.38 1.48 0.20
C LEU A 200 5.92 2.90 0.60
N PRO A 201 4.72 3.07 1.18
CA PRO A 201 4.22 4.40 1.53
C PRO A 201 5.06 5.09 2.61
N THR A 202 5.20 6.42 2.52
CA THR A 202 6.01 7.24 3.45
C THR A 202 5.47 7.31 4.88
N THR A 203 4.29 6.73 5.12
CA THR A 203 3.67 6.60 6.44
C THR A 203 4.27 5.45 7.26
N ILE A 204 5.20 4.67 6.70
CA ILE A 204 5.89 3.59 7.41
C ILE A 204 7.06 4.18 8.19
N GLU A 205 7.08 3.98 9.50
CA GLU A 205 8.09 4.61 10.36
C GLU A 205 9.43 3.88 10.31
N ASN A 206 9.43 2.54 10.35
CA ASN A 206 10.65 1.74 10.34
C ASN A 206 10.40 0.29 9.90
N ILE A 207 11.47 -0.47 9.64
CA ILE A 207 11.40 -1.83 9.10
C ILE A 207 10.83 -2.88 10.09
N GLU A 208 10.91 -2.64 11.39
CA GLU A 208 10.45 -3.58 12.43
C GLU A 208 9.00 -3.33 12.84
N SER A 209 8.47 -2.15 12.53
CA SER A 209 7.09 -1.77 12.84
C SER A 209 6.10 -2.69 12.13
N ALA A 210 5.00 -3.01 12.83
CA ALA A 210 3.92 -3.77 12.24
C ALA A 210 3.10 -2.89 11.27
N LEU A 211 2.68 -3.45 10.14
CA LEU A 211 1.90 -2.71 9.16
C LEU A 211 0.45 -2.53 9.60
N THR A 212 -0.10 -1.36 9.33
CA THR A 212 -1.54 -1.10 9.44
C THR A 212 -2.28 -1.58 8.20
N ARG A 213 -3.59 -1.82 8.34
CA ARG A 213 -4.47 -2.18 7.22
C ARG A 213 -4.48 -1.13 6.12
N GLY A 214 -4.38 0.16 6.47
CA GLY A 214 -4.28 1.26 5.52
C GLY A 214 -2.98 1.23 4.72
N GLN A 215 -1.85 1.01 5.38
CA GLN A 215 -0.54 0.87 4.73
C GLN A 215 -0.53 -0.33 3.77
N VAL A 216 -1.06 -1.50 4.18
CA VAL A 216 -1.18 -2.67 3.28
C VAL A 216 -2.06 -2.36 2.08
N ALA A 217 -3.21 -1.71 2.28
CA ALA A 217 -4.08 -1.33 1.18
C ALA A 217 -3.35 -0.44 0.17
N GLU A 218 -2.54 0.51 0.65
CA GLU A 218 -1.73 1.38 -0.21
C GLU A 218 -0.64 0.61 -0.96
N ILE A 219 0.07 -0.31 -0.32
CA ILE A 219 1.07 -1.15 -0.99
C ILE A 219 0.41 -1.94 -2.13
N ILE A 220 -0.70 -2.63 -1.86
CA ILE A 220 -1.43 -3.43 -2.85
C ILE A 220 -1.95 -2.54 -3.98
N TYR A 221 -2.51 -1.38 -3.64
CA TYR A 221 -2.99 -0.41 -4.61
C TYR A 221 -1.88 0.02 -5.57
N ARG A 222 -0.74 0.49 -5.05
CA ARG A 222 0.39 0.96 -5.86
C ARG A 222 0.90 -0.13 -6.81
N LEU A 223 1.02 -1.37 -6.31
CA LEU A 223 1.45 -2.53 -7.10
C LEU A 223 0.44 -2.92 -8.19
N LYS A 224 -0.86 -2.94 -7.87
CA LYS A 224 -1.90 -3.41 -8.80
C LYS A 224 -2.37 -2.37 -9.80
N SER A 225 -2.38 -1.09 -9.42
CA SER A 225 -2.79 0.00 -10.31
C SER A 225 -1.62 0.60 -11.11
N GLY A 226 -0.37 0.24 -10.79
CA GLY A 226 0.83 0.82 -11.39
C GLY A 226 1.09 2.27 -10.97
N LYS A 227 0.51 2.75 -9.87
CA LYS A 227 0.76 4.10 -9.34
C LYS A 227 2.09 4.16 -8.59
N THR A 228 3.19 4.26 -9.34
CA THR A 228 4.56 4.19 -8.80
C THR A 228 5.22 5.56 -8.55
N LYS A 229 4.58 6.66 -8.98
CA LYS A 229 5.13 8.04 -8.85
C LYS A 229 4.90 8.69 -7.49
N LEU A 230 4.20 8.02 -6.58
CA LEU A 230 4.00 8.52 -5.23
C LEU A 230 5.30 8.44 -4.44
N ALA A 231 5.50 9.35 -3.49
CA ALA A 231 6.65 9.29 -2.59
C ALA A 231 6.70 7.91 -1.93
N THR A 232 7.89 7.32 -1.93
CA THR A 232 8.13 5.95 -1.48
C THR A 232 9.35 5.90 -0.59
N HIS A 233 9.34 5.01 0.39
CA HIS A 233 10.54 4.68 1.13
C HIS A 233 11.52 3.84 0.30
N THR A 234 12.80 4.09 0.52
CA THR A 234 13.90 3.17 0.24
C THR A 234 14.33 2.44 1.52
N LEU A 235 15.06 1.34 1.40
CA LEU A 235 15.63 0.63 2.54
C LEU A 235 16.46 1.58 3.44
N THR A 236 17.30 2.42 2.84
CA THR A 236 18.10 3.42 3.57
C THR A 236 17.21 4.38 4.35
N SER A 237 16.13 4.90 3.75
CA SER A 237 15.24 5.83 4.43
C SER A 237 14.50 5.20 5.62
N LEU A 238 14.16 3.91 5.54
CA LEU A 238 13.48 3.20 6.64
C LEU A 238 14.42 2.89 7.80
N ARG A 239 15.69 2.56 7.52
CA ARG A 239 16.72 2.38 8.56
C ARG A 239 16.98 3.68 9.32
N LEU A 240 17.08 4.80 8.58
CA LEU A 240 17.29 6.12 9.16
C LEU A 240 16.10 6.57 10.03
N ALA A 241 14.87 6.33 9.57
CA ALA A 241 13.67 6.67 10.32
C ALA A 241 13.50 5.84 11.61
N GLY A 242 14.03 4.61 11.65
CA GLY A 242 14.04 3.75 12.83
C GLY A 242 15.18 3.98 13.83
N GLY A 243 16.09 4.94 13.58
CA GLY A 243 17.22 5.23 14.46
C GLY A 243 18.32 4.15 14.49
N THR A 244 18.19 3.08 13.71
CA THR A 244 19.17 1.99 13.62
C THR A 244 20.06 2.20 12.40
N LEU A 245 21.07 3.06 12.54
CA LEU A 245 22.34 2.78 11.88
C LEU A 245 23.06 1.79 12.78
N ASP A 246 22.79 0.50 12.59
CA ASP A 246 23.68 -0.50 13.14
C ASP A 246 24.99 -0.40 12.36
N SER A 247 25.98 0.27 12.96
CA SER A 247 27.33 0.39 12.41
C SER A 247 28.05 -0.95 12.32
N SER A 248 27.49 -2.03 12.89
CA SER A 248 28.02 -3.40 12.73
C SER A 248 27.54 -4.10 11.45
N ALA A 249 26.64 -3.49 10.68
CA ALA A 249 26.09 -4.10 9.45
C ALA A 249 26.69 -3.54 8.13
N ILE A 250 27.69 -2.65 8.17
CA ILE A 250 28.23 -1.99 6.95
C ILE A 250 29.75 -2.07 6.79
N ILE A 251 30.52 -2.56 7.75
CA ILE A 251 31.94 -2.86 7.50
C ILE A 251 32.20 -4.28 7.98
N PRO A 252 32.47 -5.25 7.08
CA PRO A 252 33.10 -6.50 7.49
C PRO A 252 34.27 -6.15 8.39
N GLU A 253 34.43 -6.80 9.54
CA GLU A 253 35.49 -6.50 10.53
C GLU A 253 36.92 -6.62 9.92
N ASP A 254 36.98 -7.08 8.68
CA ASP A 254 38.08 -7.43 7.81
C ASP A 254 38.12 -6.66 6.47
N LEU A 255 37.27 -5.66 6.23
CA LEU A 255 37.36 -4.84 5.01
C LEU A 255 38.46 -3.77 5.12
N ASP A 256 39.68 -4.13 4.72
CA ASP A 256 40.79 -3.18 4.58
C ASP A 256 40.58 -2.32 3.33
N LEU A 257 39.99 -1.14 3.52
CA LEU A 257 39.75 -0.15 2.47
C LEU A 257 41.05 0.29 1.77
N ASN A 258 42.22 0.12 2.40
CA ASN A 258 43.49 0.41 1.73
C ASN A 258 43.86 -0.72 0.76
N ALA A 259 43.58 -1.98 1.11
CA ALA A 259 43.84 -3.13 0.23
C ALA A 259 42.94 -3.13 -1.01
N GLU A 260 41.67 -2.70 -0.89
CA GLU A 260 40.78 -2.54 -2.05
C GLU A 260 41.17 -1.33 -2.92
N LEU A 261 41.64 -0.23 -2.31
CA LEU A 261 42.14 0.92 -3.07
C LEU A 261 43.46 0.60 -3.77
N ASP A 262 44.34 -0.17 -3.14
CA ASP A 262 45.60 -0.64 -3.75
C ASP A 262 45.32 -1.58 -4.92
N ALA A 263 44.38 -2.52 -4.79
CA ALA A 263 43.96 -3.40 -5.88
C ALA A 263 43.33 -2.63 -7.06
N PHE A 264 42.53 -1.61 -6.78
CA PHE A 264 41.95 -0.74 -7.80
C PHE A 264 43.00 0.13 -8.52
N MET A 265 44.01 0.61 -7.79
CA MET A 265 45.11 1.38 -8.36
C MET A 265 46.08 0.49 -9.17
N GLU A 266 46.22 -0.79 -8.81
CA GLU A 266 47.00 -1.78 -9.56
C GLU A 266 46.31 -2.17 -10.88
N GLU A 267 44.98 -2.32 -10.90
CA GLU A 267 44.20 -2.54 -12.13
C GLU A 267 44.22 -1.34 -13.10
N MET A 268 44.36 -0.10 -12.60
CA MET A 268 44.48 1.10 -13.44
C MET A 268 45.93 1.40 -13.89
N GLY A 269 46.93 0.66 -13.40
CA GLY A 269 48.34 0.92 -13.66
C GLY A 269 48.93 0.24 -14.91
N ASP A 270 48.24 -0.75 -15.50
CA ASP A 270 48.82 -1.62 -16.53
C ASP A 270 48.49 -1.24 -17.99
N ASP A 271 47.65 -0.21 -18.22
CA ASP A 271 47.19 0.17 -19.58
C ASP A 271 47.94 1.37 -20.20
N GLU A 272 49.07 1.80 -19.65
CA GLU A 272 49.86 2.91 -20.20
C GLU A 272 51.30 2.52 -20.56
N MET A 273 51.50 1.43 -21.31
CA MET A 273 52.66 1.29 -22.21
C MET A 273 52.41 0.22 -23.28
N MET A 274 52.02 0.64 -24.48
CA MET A 274 52.43 0.09 -25.79
C MET A 274 51.75 0.88 -26.92
N ASP A 275 52.38 1.96 -27.35
CA ASP A 275 52.58 2.28 -28.78
C ASP A 275 53.36 3.61 -28.94
N ASN A 276 54.65 3.46 -29.26
CA ASN A 276 55.46 4.41 -30.02
C ASN A 276 56.56 3.65 -30.76
#